data_AF-A0A161MM41-F1
#
_entry.id   AF-A0A161MM41-F1
#
_cell.length_a   1.000
_cell.length_b   1.000
_cell.length_c   1.000
_cell.angle_alpha   90.00
_cell.angle_beta   90.00
_cell.angle_gamma   90.00
#
_symmetry.space_group_name_H-M   'P 1'
#
loop_
_entity.id
_entity.type
_entity.pdbx_description
1 polymer ?
#
loop_
_entity_poly.entity_id
_entity_poly.type
_entity_poly.pdbx_seq_one_letter_code
_entity_poly.pdbx_strand_id
1 'polypeptide(L)'
;MARIQKLLKKLKSYMKIKAFMQHDLAALVASKVYYHLGSFSDSLTYALGAGQLFDVNSRSEYVDTIIAKCIDHYTTLRIHNLENPDEPEHIDSRLEAIVDRMFQRCLDEGQYRQALGIALETRRMDIFDKAIM
;
A
#
# COMPACT_ATOMS: atom_id res chain seq x y z
N MET A 1 21.23 13.85 -4.77
CA MET A 1 20.67 12.73 -5.58
C MET A 1 21.65 11.55 -5.77
N ALA A 2 22.88 11.74 -6.28
CA ALA A 2 23.83 10.64 -6.54
C ALA A 2 24.21 9.78 -5.30
N ARG A 3 24.26 10.38 -4.11
CA ARG A 3 24.62 9.68 -2.86
C ARG A 3 23.52 8.72 -2.38
N ILE A 4 22.25 9.06 -2.63
CA ILE A 4 21.07 8.26 -2.27
C ILE A 4 20.96 7.05 -3.21
N GLN A 5 21.18 7.22 -4.52
CA GLN A 5 21.21 6.09 -5.46
C GLN A 5 22.34 5.09 -5.17
N LYS A 6 23.51 5.58 -4.74
CA LYS A 6 24.62 4.71 -4.30
C LYS A 6 24.26 3.92 -3.03
N LEU A 7 23.51 4.53 -2.11
CA LEU A 7 22.99 3.87 -0.91
C LEU A 7 21.92 2.84 -1.25
N LEU A 8 21.01 3.12 -2.20
CA LEU A 8 20.03 2.17 -2.72
C LEU A 8 20.68 0.95 -3.36
N LYS A 9 21.74 1.13 -4.17
CA LYS A 9 22.49 -0.01 -4.74
C LYS A 9 23.12 -0.87 -3.65
N LYS A 10 23.69 -0.25 -2.61
CA LYS A 10 24.20 -0.98 -1.45
C LYS A 10 23.09 -1.70 -0.70
N LEU A 11 21.97 -1.04 -0.39
CA LEU A 11 20.80 -1.63 0.27
C LEU A 11 20.26 -2.83 -0.51
N LYS A 12 20.07 -2.71 -1.83
CA LYS A 12 19.64 -3.82 -2.70
C LYS A 12 20.63 -4.99 -2.69
N SER A 13 21.94 -4.70 -2.67
CA SER A 13 22.98 -5.72 -2.52
C SER A 13 22.89 -6.42 -1.16
N TYR A 14 22.63 -5.69 -0.08
CA TYR A 14 22.46 -6.26 1.26
C TYR A 14 21.15 -7.06 1.39
N MET A 15 20.04 -6.59 0.81
CA MET A 15 18.75 -7.30 0.79
C MET A 15 18.83 -8.65 0.06
N LYS A 16 19.71 -8.79 -0.93
CA LYS A 16 19.92 -10.05 -1.68
C LYS A 16 20.64 -11.14 -0.86
N ILE A 17 21.31 -10.77 0.23
CA ILE A 17 22.00 -11.73 1.10
C ILE A 17 20.94 -12.35 2.01
N LYS A 18 20.61 -13.63 1.77
CA LYS A 18 19.59 -14.45 2.45
C LYS A 18 19.70 -14.58 3.99
N ALA A 19 20.59 -13.83 4.64
CA ALA A 19 20.90 -13.93 6.07
C ALA A 19 20.43 -12.72 6.89
N PHE A 20 19.70 -11.77 6.31
CA PHE A 20 19.24 -10.61 7.06
C PHE A 20 17.94 -10.91 7.80
N MET A 21 18.02 -11.03 9.13
CA MET A 21 16.88 -11.14 10.06
C MET A 21 15.88 -9.95 9.99
N GLN A 22 16.11 -8.94 9.13
CA GLN A 22 15.34 -7.70 9.04
C GLN A 22 15.00 -7.33 7.59
N HIS A 23 14.53 -8.30 6.79
CA HIS A 23 14.06 -8.04 5.42
C HIS A 23 12.97 -6.95 5.39
N ASP A 24 12.06 -6.97 6.35
CA ASP A 24 10.95 -6.02 6.45
C ASP A 24 11.44 -4.58 6.68
N LEU A 25 12.46 -4.41 7.53
CA LEU A 25 13.01 -3.08 7.83
C LEU A 25 13.74 -2.51 6.62
N ALA A 26 14.51 -3.35 5.93
CA ALA A 26 15.19 -2.95 4.71
C ALA A 26 14.18 -2.57 3.62
N ALA A 27 13.06 -3.29 3.51
CA ALA A 27 11.96 -2.95 2.61
C ALA A 27 11.32 -1.61 2.98
N LEU A 28 11.05 -1.35 4.27
CA LEU A 28 10.51 -0.06 4.72
C LEU A 28 11.45 1.11 4.41
N VAL A 29 12.74 0.94 4.66
CA VAL A 29 13.74 1.97 4.34
C VAL A 29 13.81 2.20 2.82
N ALA A 30 13.83 1.13 2.03
CA ALA A 30 13.81 1.24 0.57
C ALA A 30 12.57 1.99 0.08
N SER A 31 11.39 1.68 0.63
CA SER A 31 10.14 2.35 0.32
C SER A 31 10.23 3.86 0.59
N LYS A 32 10.65 4.28 1.79
CA LYS A 32 10.82 5.71 2.12
C LYS A 32 11.80 6.42 1.20
N VAL A 33 12.88 5.75 0.80
CA VAL A 33 13.83 6.33 -0.16
C VAL A 33 13.18 6.51 -1.54
N TYR A 34 12.44 5.51 -2.02
CA TYR A 34 11.74 5.58 -3.30
C TYR A 34 10.64 6.65 -3.33
N TYR A 35 9.92 6.82 -2.22
CA TYR A 35 8.99 7.92 -2.02
C TYR A 35 9.65 9.29 -2.25
N HIS A 36 10.79 9.56 -1.60
CA HIS A 36 11.50 10.82 -1.77
C HIS A 36 12.17 10.98 -3.15
N LEU A 37 12.32 9.89 -3.91
CA LEU A 37 12.78 9.92 -5.31
C LEU A 37 11.62 10.13 -6.30
N GLY A 38 10.36 10.18 -5.83
CA GLY A 38 9.17 10.32 -6.66
C GLY A 38 8.72 9.03 -7.37
N SER A 39 9.38 7.89 -7.13
CA SER A 39 8.95 6.60 -7.67
C SER A 39 7.96 5.94 -6.70
N PHE A 40 6.69 6.30 -6.82
CA PHE A 40 5.64 5.82 -5.92
C PHE A 40 5.29 4.35 -6.13
N SER A 41 5.35 3.84 -7.37
CA SER A 41 5.06 2.43 -7.65
C SER A 41 6.10 1.49 -7.03
N ASP A 42 7.38 1.85 -7.13
CA ASP A 42 8.45 1.14 -6.43
C ASP A 42 8.26 1.25 -4.92
N SER A 43 7.98 2.47 -4.43
CA SER A 43 7.74 2.72 -3.01
C SER A 43 6.63 1.84 -2.46
N LEU A 44 5.49 1.74 -3.15
CA LEU A 44 4.38 0.88 -2.78
C LEU A 44 4.81 -0.59 -2.74
N THR A 45 5.53 -1.08 -3.76
CA THR A 45 6.02 -2.47 -3.81
C THR A 45 6.90 -2.81 -2.60
N TYR A 46 7.80 -1.91 -2.20
CA TYR A 46 8.62 -2.11 -1.02
C TYR A 46 7.84 -1.92 0.29
N ALA A 47 6.82 -1.05 0.33
CA ALA A 47 5.94 -0.91 1.50
C ALA A 47 5.13 -2.19 1.74
N LEU A 48 4.60 -2.80 0.67
CA LEU A 48 3.94 -4.11 0.72
C LEU A 48 4.90 -5.20 1.22
N GLY A 49 6.18 -5.11 0.84
CA GLY A 49 7.24 -6.01 1.31
C GLY A 49 7.63 -5.80 2.79
N ALA A 50 7.32 -4.65 3.39
CA ALA A 50 7.61 -4.36 4.79
C ALA A 50 6.57 -4.96 5.77
N GLY A 51 5.43 -5.43 5.25
CA GLY A 51 4.41 -6.13 6.02
C GLY A 51 3.92 -5.34 7.23
N GLN A 52 4.17 -5.88 8.43
CA GLN A 52 3.74 -5.29 9.71
C GLN A 52 4.51 -4.02 10.09
N LEU A 53 5.71 -3.80 9.53
CA LEU A 53 6.48 -2.58 9.80
C LEU A 53 5.92 -1.35 9.08
N PHE A 54 5.08 -1.54 8.06
CA PHE A 54 4.31 -0.46 7.47
C PHE A 54 3.08 -0.19 8.34
N ASP A 55 3.22 0.77 9.26
CA ASP A 55 2.15 1.23 10.13
C ASP A 55 1.22 2.21 9.39
N VAL A 56 0.01 1.73 9.11
CA VAL A 56 -1.08 2.46 8.46
C VAL A 56 -1.68 3.56 9.36
N ASN A 57 -1.46 3.50 10.67
CA ASN A 57 -1.99 4.47 11.63
C ASN A 57 -1.03 5.65 11.85
N SER A 58 0.22 5.53 11.36
CA SER A 58 1.22 6.57 11.48
C SER A 58 0.80 7.81 10.68
N ARG A 59 0.61 8.93 11.38
CA ARG A 59 0.30 10.24 10.79
C ARG A 59 1.55 10.84 10.16
N SER A 60 1.80 10.49 8.90
CA SER A 60 2.91 11.03 8.13
C SER A 60 2.52 11.15 6.66
N GLU A 61 2.99 12.22 6.00
CA GLU A 61 2.75 12.44 4.57
C GLU A 61 3.17 11.26 3.70
N TYR A 62 4.26 10.57 4.08
CA TYR A 62 4.69 9.34 3.44
C TYR A 62 3.62 8.25 3.49
N VAL A 63 3.10 7.95 4.69
CA VAL A 63 2.08 6.90 4.87
C VAL A 63 0.81 7.30 4.11
N ASP A 64 0.33 8.52 4.27
CA ASP A 64 -0.88 9.01 3.59
C ASP A 64 -0.77 8.92 2.06
N THR A 65 0.39 9.29 1.50
CA THR A 65 0.62 9.20 0.05
C THR A 65 0.67 7.75 -0.43
N ILE A 66 1.35 6.87 0.30
CA ILE A 66 1.46 5.45 -0.09
C ILE A 66 0.11 4.74 0.03
N ILE A 67 -0.69 5.08 1.03
CA ILE A 67 -2.08 4.61 1.14
C ILE A 67 -2.91 5.07 -0.04
N ALA A 68 -2.87 6.36 -0.38
CA ALA A 68 -3.64 6.89 -1.52
C ALA A 68 -3.27 6.13 -2.81
N LYS A 69 -1.96 5.90 -3.03
CA LYS A 69 -1.49 5.11 -4.17
C LYS A 69 -1.87 3.64 -4.12
N CYS A 70 -1.95 3.07 -2.92
CA CYS A 70 -2.43 1.71 -2.71
C CYS A 70 -3.90 1.57 -3.10
N ILE A 71 -4.74 2.52 -2.65
CA ILE A 71 -6.18 2.56 -2.97
C ILE A 71 -6.38 2.77 -4.48
N ASP A 72 -5.71 3.75 -5.09
CA ASP A 72 -5.77 4.00 -6.54
C ASP A 72 -5.46 2.73 -7.35
N HIS A 73 -4.39 2.02 -6.96
CA HIS A 73 -3.96 0.80 -7.65
C HIS A 73 -4.96 -0.35 -7.45
N TYR A 74 -5.42 -0.55 -6.22
CA TYR A 74 -6.43 -1.57 -5.90
C TYR A 74 -7.74 -1.32 -6.66
N THR A 75 -8.23 -0.08 -6.66
CA THR A 75 -9.43 0.33 -7.40
C THR A 75 -9.30 0.03 -8.88
N THR A 76 -8.15 0.35 -9.48
CA THR A 76 -7.88 0.08 -10.90
C THR A 76 -8.00 -1.41 -11.22
N LEU A 77 -7.36 -2.26 -10.42
CA LEU A 77 -7.41 -3.72 -10.59
C LEU A 77 -8.83 -4.27 -10.40
N ARG A 78 -9.56 -3.74 -9.42
CA ARG A 78 -10.95 -4.14 -9.15
C ARG A 78 -11.89 -3.78 -10.29
N ILE A 79 -11.78 -2.58 -10.83
CA ILE A 79 -12.58 -2.15 -11.98
C ILE A 79 -12.22 -2.98 -13.20
N HIS A 80 -10.94 -3.20 -13.47
CA HIS A 80 -10.48 -4.06 -14.58
C HIS A 80 -11.11 -5.46 -14.51
N ASN A 81 -11.08 -6.10 -13.34
CA ASN A 81 -11.65 -7.45 -13.15
C ASN A 81 -13.18 -7.49 -13.25
N LEU A 82 -13.86 -6.37 -13.00
CA LEU A 82 -15.30 -6.26 -13.18
C LEU A 82 -15.69 -6.03 -14.64
N GLU A 83 -14.89 -5.26 -15.38
CA GLU A 83 -15.12 -4.96 -16.79
C GLU A 83 -14.66 -6.09 -17.72
N ASN A 84 -13.67 -6.88 -17.29
CA ASN A 84 -13.11 -8.02 -18.04
C ASN A 84 -13.19 -9.32 -17.22
N PRO A 85 -14.39 -9.92 -17.05
CA PRO A 85 -14.55 -11.16 -16.29
C PRO A 85 -13.78 -12.35 -16.88
N ASP A 86 -13.49 -12.31 -18.18
CA ASP A 86 -12.82 -13.39 -18.91
C ASP A 86 -11.29 -13.40 -18.69
N GLU A 87 -10.69 -12.28 -18.27
CA GLU A 87 -9.25 -12.14 -18.01
C GLU A 87 -9.00 -11.35 -16.71
N PRO A 88 -9.26 -11.95 -15.53
CA PRO A 88 -9.06 -11.28 -14.27
C PRO A 88 -7.56 -11.14 -13.94
N GLU A 89 -7.14 -9.93 -13.63
CA GLU A 89 -5.82 -9.64 -13.07
C GLU A 89 -5.75 -10.09 -11.60
N HIS A 90 -4.61 -10.66 -11.23
CA HIS A 90 -4.38 -11.09 -9.85
C HIS A 90 -4.15 -9.89 -8.93
N ILE A 91 -5.00 -9.73 -7.92
CA ILE A 91 -4.84 -8.72 -6.87
C ILE A 91 -3.94 -9.29 -5.77
N ASP A 92 -2.84 -8.60 -5.47
CA ASP A 92 -1.95 -9.00 -4.38
C ASP A 92 -2.67 -8.90 -3.03
N SER A 93 -2.74 -10.02 -2.29
CA SER A 93 -3.31 -10.08 -0.94
C SER A 93 -2.74 -9.04 0.04
N ARG A 94 -1.48 -8.62 -0.14
CA ARG A 94 -0.84 -7.60 0.70
C ARG A 94 -1.41 -6.21 0.41
N LEU A 95 -1.77 -5.96 -0.85
CA LEU A 95 -2.39 -4.71 -1.30
C LEU A 95 -3.79 -4.61 -0.68
N GLU A 96 -4.57 -5.67 -0.81
CA GLU A 96 -5.88 -5.78 -0.18
C GLU A 96 -5.81 -5.62 1.35
N ALA A 97 -4.84 -6.26 2.01
CA ALA A 97 -4.64 -6.13 3.45
C ALA A 97 -4.28 -4.70 3.92
N ILE A 98 -3.66 -3.85 3.08
CA ILE A 98 -3.45 -2.43 3.43
C ILE A 98 -4.76 -1.67 3.33
N VAL A 99 -5.53 -1.90 2.26
CA VAL A 99 -6.83 -1.26 2.03
C VAL A 99 -7.83 -1.66 3.13
N ASP A 100 -7.87 -2.93 3.53
CA ASP A 100 -8.72 -3.41 4.61
C ASP A 100 -8.37 -2.77 5.96
N ARG A 101 -7.06 -2.67 6.27
CA ARG A 101 -6.62 -1.98 7.49
C ARG A 101 -6.98 -0.49 7.47
N MET A 102 -6.95 0.14 6.29
CA MET A 102 -7.40 1.53 6.10
C MET A 102 -8.89 1.69 6.34
N PHE A 103 -9.71 0.79 5.79
CA PHE A 103 -11.14 0.78 6.07
C PHE A 103 -11.43 0.61 7.56
N GLN A 104 -10.77 -0.34 8.21
CA GLN A 104 -10.92 -0.57 9.64
C GLN A 104 -10.57 0.69 10.46
N ARG A 105 -9.44 1.33 10.14
CA ARG A 105 -9.05 2.60 10.76
C ARG A 105 -10.10 3.68 10.58
N CYS A 106 -10.64 3.86 9.38
CA CYS A 106 -11.68 4.87 9.13
C CYS A 106 -12.97 4.57 9.91
N LEU A 107 -13.37 3.30 10.03
CA LEU A 107 -14.53 2.89 10.83
C LEU A 107 -14.27 3.12 12.33
N ASP A 108 -13.11 2.72 12.83
CA ASP A 108 -12.71 2.87 14.24
C ASP A 108 -12.60 4.36 14.65
N GLU A 109 -12.14 5.22 13.75
CA GLU A 109 -12.04 6.68 13.96
C GLU A 109 -13.38 7.42 13.70
N GLY A 110 -14.46 6.72 13.34
CA GLY A 110 -15.77 7.32 13.03
C GLY A 110 -15.80 8.15 11.74
N GLN A 111 -14.82 7.95 10.85
CA GLN A 111 -14.68 8.63 9.56
C GLN A 111 -15.52 7.96 8.46
N TYR A 112 -16.81 7.79 8.73
CA TYR A 112 -17.73 7.07 7.83
C TYR A 112 -17.79 7.67 6.42
N ARG A 113 -17.66 8.99 6.27
CA ARG A 113 -17.64 9.64 4.94
C ARG A 113 -16.46 9.19 4.08
N GLN A 114 -15.29 9.02 4.70
CA GLN A 114 -14.09 8.58 3.99
C GLN A 114 -14.15 7.09 3.70
N ALA A 115 -14.58 6.28 4.67
CA ALA A 115 -14.83 4.85 4.46
C ALA A 115 -15.84 4.62 3.33
N LEU A 116 -16.93 5.39 3.30
CA LEU A 116 -17.95 5.33 2.24
C LEU A 116 -17.39 5.72 0.87
N GLY A 117 -16.58 6.78 0.80
CA GLY A 117 -15.92 7.20 -0.44
C GLY A 117 -15.04 6.09 -1.02
N ILE A 118 -14.16 5.52 -0.20
CA ILE A 118 -13.27 4.43 -0.62
C ILE A 118 -14.08 3.18 -1.00
N ALA A 119 -15.17 2.87 -0.28
CA ALA A 119 -16.04 1.73 -0.60
C ALA A 119 -16.71 1.87 -1.97
N LEU A 120 -17.16 3.08 -2.31
CA LEU A 120 -17.75 3.40 -3.61
C LEU A 120 -16.70 3.33 -4.74
N GLU A 121 -15.52 3.91 -4.53
CA GLU A 121 -14.42 3.89 -5.49
C GLU A 121 -13.97 2.45 -5.80
N THR A 122 -13.82 1.64 -4.76
CA THR A 122 -13.38 0.23 -4.88
C THR A 122 -14.49 -0.75 -5.29
N ARG A 123 -15.74 -0.28 -5.41
CA ARG A 123 -16.95 -1.10 -5.65
C ARG A 123 -17.05 -2.28 -4.66
N ARG A 124 -16.76 -2.04 -3.37
CA ARG A 124 -16.85 -3.00 -2.26
C ARG A 124 -18.16 -2.81 -1.50
N MET A 125 -19.22 -3.52 -1.92
CA MET A 125 -20.54 -3.45 -1.28
C MET A 125 -20.53 -3.94 0.17
N ASP A 126 -19.67 -4.91 0.47
CA ASP A 126 -19.45 -5.45 1.82
C ASP A 126 -18.98 -4.38 2.82
N ILE A 127 -18.20 -3.39 2.36
CA ILE A 127 -17.73 -2.28 3.19
C ILE A 127 -18.74 -1.14 3.21
N PHE A 128 -19.44 -0.92 2.10
CA PHE A 128 -20.53 0.05 2.03
C PHE A 128 -21.60 -0.25 3.09
N ASP A 129 -22.03 -1.52 3.21
CA ASP A 129 -23.03 -1.93 4.20
C ASP A 129 -22.54 -1.69 5.63
N LYS A 130 -21.26 -1.97 5.91
CA LYS A 130 -20.64 -1.72 7.23
C LYS A 130 -20.50 -0.24 7.57
N ALA A 131 -20.42 0.65 6.58
CA ALA A 131 -20.23 2.08 6.81
C ALA A 131 -21.55 2.83 7.08
N ILE A 132 -22.70 2.21 6.78
CA ILE A 132 -24.04 2.83 6.92
C ILE A 132 -24.77 2.37 8.18
N MET A 133 -24.43 1.20 8.72
CA MET A 133 -24.97 0.66 9.98
C MET A 133 -24.24 1.20 11.20
#